data_AF-A0A2H9KYN9-F1
#
_entry.id   AF-A0A2H9KYN9-F1
#
_cell.length_a   1.000
_cell.length_b   1.000
_cell.length_c   1.000
_cell.angle_alpha   90.00
_cell.angle_beta   90.00
_cell.angle_gamma   90.00
#
_symmetry.space_group_name_H-M   'P 1'
#
loop_
_entity.id
_entity.type
_entity.pdbx_description
1 polymer ?
#
loop_
_entity_poly.entity_id
_entity_poly.type
_entity_poly.pdbx_seq_one_letter_code
_entity_poly.pdbx_strand_id
1 'polypeptide(L)'
;MKLKDIEKPEIKAAPDFSGFSQRALSAYLSALKEENYLSLAQDAIKFLSSRTLEQRAEAAKIIIQYAKENKPTGLQKKFLYELALAVAPAHAAIWAQKDFQMDKSVFRKKNGAYKSSTNNCRHYCFKLYYQILQDVLENESLSSKKIHGRPKNFDWKGHNCRIRRMPPQEWDSLDGKDKERYFEGNLAFVAYVFSAKEIDKIKQFIEPGDLVGVDRNPRTSNAHVGICSPDKDIIHIGRPLYKDTVEKLTSKATTVVIYRAASREQKVDISFGALLPLSGEF
;
A
#
# COMPACT_ATOMS: atom_id res chain seq x y z
N MET A 1 -57.55 -20.64 -8.07
CA MET A 1 -56.72 -19.89 -7.10
C MET A 1 -55.73 -19.05 -7.90
N LYS A 2 -55.83 -17.70 -7.87
CA LYS A 2 -54.93 -16.81 -8.62
C LYS A 2 -53.64 -16.62 -7.82
N LEU A 3 -52.49 -16.86 -8.45
CA LEU A 3 -51.18 -16.49 -7.91
C LEU A 3 -51.18 -14.97 -7.70
N LYS A 4 -51.06 -14.55 -6.45
CA LYS A 4 -50.83 -13.15 -6.11
C LYS A 4 -49.46 -12.75 -6.64
N ASP A 5 -49.42 -11.62 -7.32
CA ASP A 5 -48.21 -10.92 -7.72
C ASP A 5 -47.31 -10.72 -6.49
N ILE A 6 -46.21 -11.46 -6.45
CA ILE A 6 -45.11 -11.14 -5.56
C ILE A 6 -44.41 -9.95 -6.23
N GLU A 7 -44.67 -8.75 -5.72
CA GLU A 7 -43.88 -7.57 -6.05
C GLU A 7 -42.40 -7.94 -5.87
N LYS A 8 -41.66 -7.99 -6.99
CA LYS A 8 -40.21 -8.11 -6.94
C LYS A 8 -39.69 -6.92 -6.13
N PRO A 9 -38.86 -7.13 -5.10
CA PRO A 9 -38.24 -6.00 -4.42
C PRO A 9 -37.47 -5.19 -5.47
N GLU A 10 -37.84 -3.91 -5.59
CA GLU A 10 -37.10 -2.95 -6.40
C GLU A 10 -35.64 -2.97 -5.94
N ILE A 11 -34.78 -3.51 -6.79
CA ILE A 11 -33.33 -3.36 -6.64
C ILE A 11 -33.07 -1.86 -6.83
N LYS A 12 -32.95 -1.14 -5.71
CA LYS A 12 -32.55 0.27 -5.71
C LYS A 12 -31.30 0.39 -6.58
N ALA A 13 -31.37 1.27 -7.58
CA ALA A 13 -30.30 1.51 -8.52
C ALA A 13 -28.96 1.68 -7.78
N ALA A 14 -27.91 1.05 -8.31
CA ALA A 14 -26.57 1.17 -7.76
C ALA A 14 -26.19 2.67 -7.66
N PRO A 15 -25.58 3.12 -6.55
CA PRO A 15 -25.28 4.53 -6.36
C PRO A 15 -24.43 5.08 -7.52
N ASP A 16 -24.73 6.29 -8.01
CA ASP A 16 -23.94 6.96 -9.05
C ASP A 16 -22.46 7.02 -8.64
N PHE A 17 -21.62 6.37 -9.44
CA PHE A 17 -20.20 6.16 -9.18
C PHE A 17 -19.30 7.17 -9.90
N SER A 18 -19.81 8.25 -10.51
CA SER A 18 -18.97 9.16 -11.31
C SER A 18 -17.80 9.81 -10.53
N GLY A 19 -17.88 9.88 -9.21
CA GLY A 19 -16.75 10.19 -8.32
C GLY A 19 -16.88 9.45 -7.00
N PHE A 20 -15.83 8.73 -6.59
CA PHE A 20 -15.78 8.14 -5.26
C PHE A 20 -15.89 9.27 -4.21
N SER A 21 -17.04 9.42 -3.56
CA SER A 21 -17.38 10.53 -2.67
C SER A 21 -17.78 10.04 -1.29
N GLN A 22 -17.82 10.92 -0.29
CA GLN A 22 -18.33 10.54 1.04
C GLN A 22 -19.76 9.99 0.98
N ARG A 23 -20.62 10.51 0.09
CA ARG A 23 -21.98 9.99 -0.10
C ARG A 23 -21.98 8.57 -0.67
N ALA A 24 -21.20 8.32 -1.71
CA ALA A 24 -21.07 6.98 -2.28
C ALA A 24 -20.50 5.99 -1.25
N LEU A 25 -19.50 6.42 -0.48
CA LEU A 25 -18.91 5.63 0.59
C LEU A 25 -19.92 5.29 1.69
N SER A 26 -20.73 6.25 2.14
CA SER A 26 -21.83 5.98 3.08
C SER A 26 -22.80 4.94 2.54
N ALA A 27 -23.16 5.02 1.24
CA ALA A 27 -24.05 4.03 0.63
C ALA A 27 -23.47 2.61 0.65
N TYR A 28 -22.18 2.45 0.32
CA TYR A 28 -21.47 1.17 0.44
C TYR A 28 -21.49 0.66 1.88
N LEU A 29 -21.13 1.52 2.85
CA LEU A 29 -21.05 1.15 4.26
C LEU A 29 -22.42 0.76 4.85
N SER A 30 -23.50 1.42 4.43
CA SER A 30 -24.87 1.05 4.84
C SER A 30 -25.35 -0.27 4.23
N ALA A 31 -24.77 -0.70 3.11
CA ALA A 31 -25.11 -1.96 2.44
C ALA A 31 -24.29 -3.16 2.95
N LEU A 32 -23.30 -2.95 3.82
CA LEU A 32 -22.43 -4.00 4.32
C LEU A 32 -23.15 -5.01 5.20
N LYS A 33 -22.96 -6.27 4.86
CA LYS A 33 -23.31 -7.47 5.63
C LYS A 33 -22.15 -8.46 5.51
N GLU A 34 -22.04 -9.39 6.47
CA GLU A 34 -20.96 -10.38 6.45
C GLU A 34 -20.92 -11.16 5.12
N GLU A 35 -22.09 -11.59 4.64
CA GLU A 35 -22.27 -12.37 3.42
C GLU A 35 -21.90 -11.63 2.12
N ASN A 36 -21.88 -10.30 2.11
CA ASN A 36 -21.65 -9.50 0.90
C ASN A 36 -20.41 -8.58 0.97
N TYR A 37 -19.73 -8.55 2.12
CA TYR A 37 -18.62 -7.66 2.39
C TYR A 37 -17.54 -7.71 1.30
N LEU A 38 -17.05 -8.92 0.98
CA LEU A 38 -15.97 -9.10 -0.01
C LEU A 38 -16.41 -8.69 -1.42
N SER A 39 -17.63 -9.03 -1.83
CA SER A 39 -18.15 -8.65 -3.15
C SER A 39 -18.26 -7.14 -3.30
N LEU A 40 -18.81 -6.45 -2.30
CA LEU A 40 -18.92 -4.98 -2.31
C LEU A 40 -17.54 -4.32 -2.31
N ALA A 41 -16.58 -4.85 -1.55
CA ALA A 41 -15.20 -4.37 -1.55
C ALA A 41 -14.56 -4.54 -2.93
N GLN A 42 -14.71 -5.69 -3.56
CA GLN A 42 -14.17 -5.97 -4.90
C GLN A 42 -14.75 -5.05 -5.97
N ASP A 43 -16.06 -4.79 -5.96
CA ASP A 43 -16.70 -3.86 -6.91
C ASP A 43 -16.14 -2.44 -6.77
N ALA A 44 -16.03 -1.96 -5.52
CA ALA A 44 -15.46 -0.66 -5.22
C ALA A 44 -13.96 -0.57 -5.60
N ILE A 45 -13.19 -1.63 -5.36
CA ILE A 45 -11.77 -1.70 -5.77
C ILE A 45 -11.66 -1.67 -7.30
N LYS A 46 -12.44 -2.49 -8.02
CA LYS A 46 -12.45 -2.52 -9.48
C LYS A 46 -12.77 -1.15 -10.07
N PHE A 47 -13.75 -0.47 -9.47
CA PHE A 47 -14.08 0.90 -9.80
C PHE A 47 -12.91 1.87 -9.59
N LEU A 48 -12.18 1.77 -8.48
CA LEU A 48 -11.01 2.61 -8.19
C LEU A 48 -9.85 2.31 -9.13
N SER A 49 -9.62 1.04 -9.46
CA SER A 49 -8.54 0.61 -10.37
C SER A 49 -8.70 1.15 -11.79
N SER A 50 -9.92 1.48 -12.23
CA SER A 50 -10.17 2.08 -13.55
C SER A 50 -9.92 3.60 -13.60
N ARG A 51 -9.47 4.21 -12.49
CA ARG A 51 -9.28 5.66 -12.36
C ARG A 51 -7.82 6.07 -12.53
N THR A 52 -7.61 7.34 -12.86
CA THR A 52 -6.25 7.89 -12.97
C THR A 52 -5.53 7.85 -11.61
N LEU A 53 -4.21 8.00 -11.62
CA LEU A 53 -3.40 8.04 -10.41
C LEU A 53 -3.89 9.16 -9.46
N GLU A 54 -4.21 10.33 -10.00
CA GLU A 54 -4.68 11.51 -9.27
C GLU A 54 -6.05 11.26 -8.64
N GLN A 55 -6.97 10.67 -9.41
CA GLN A 55 -8.30 10.32 -8.92
C GLN A 55 -8.24 9.27 -7.80
N ARG A 56 -7.36 8.26 -7.93
CA ARG A 56 -7.11 7.29 -6.84
C ARG A 56 -6.52 7.96 -5.61
N ALA A 57 -5.54 8.85 -5.77
CA ALA A 57 -4.96 9.58 -4.65
C ALA A 57 -5.95 10.55 -3.97
N GLU A 58 -6.91 11.10 -4.73
CA GLU A 58 -8.00 11.90 -4.18
C GLU A 58 -9.00 11.05 -3.40
N ALA A 59 -9.38 9.88 -3.95
CA ALA A 59 -10.22 8.92 -3.23
C ALA A 59 -9.60 8.50 -1.89
N ALA A 60 -8.27 8.36 -1.82
CA ALA A 60 -7.57 8.11 -0.57
C ALA A 60 -7.85 9.18 0.51
N LYS A 61 -7.86 10.47 0.14
CA LYS A 61 -8.18 11.54 1.09
C LYS A 61 -9.60 11.43 1.61
N ILE A 62 -10.55 11.11 0.72
CA ILE A 62 -11.97 10.94 1.06
C ILE A 62 -12.15 9.79 2.05
N ILE A 63 -11.49 8.65 1.81
CA ILE A 63 -11.52 7.47 2.70
C ILE A 63 -10.98 7.81 4.09
N ILE A 64 -9.81 8.46 4.17
CA ILE A 64 -9.20 8.85 5.45
C ILE A 64 -10.08 9.86 6.19
N GLN A 65 -10.57 10.89 5.49
CA GLN A 65 -11.39 11.92 6.09
C GLN A 65 -12.66 11.31 6.66
N TYR A 66 -13.31 10.43 5.89
CA TYR A 66 -14.47 9.69 6.34
C TYR A 66 -14.18 8.85 7.59
N ALA A 67 -13.08 8.09 7.59
CA ALA A 67 -12.69 7.26 8.73
C ALA A 67 -12.49 8.08 10.02
N LYS A 68 -11.85 9.24 9.92
CA LYS A 68 -11.63 10.16 11.04
C LYS A 68 -12.93 10.74 11.60
N GLU A 69 -13.83 11.14 10.71
CA GLU A 69 -15.09 11.78 11.09
C GLU A 69 -16.10 10.79 11.68
N ASN A 70 -16.12 9.54 11.19
CA ASN A 70 -17.20 8.59 11.48
C ASN A 70 -16.81 7.45 12.44
N LYS A 71 -15.52 7.27 12.77
CA LYS A 71 -15.02 6.23 13.69
C LYS A 71 -15.56 4.82 13.37
N PRO A 72 -15.28 4.30 12.17
CA PRO A 72 -15.83 3.04 11.68
C PRO A 72 -15.43 1.86 12.59
N THR A 73 -16.32 0.88 12.72
CA THR A 73 -16.09 -0.35 13.52
C THR A 73 -16.43 -1.61 12.73
N GLY A 74 -15.92 -2.76 13.18
CA GLY A 74 -16.22 -4.07 12.59
C GLY A 74 -16.01 -4.11 11.07
N LEU A 75 -17.05 -4.53 10.33
CA LEU A 75 -17.03 -4.64 8.86
C LEU A 75 -16.75 -3.32 8.15
N GLN A 76 -17.19 -2.18 8.69
CA GLN A 76 -16.92 -0.87 8.08
C GLN A 76 -15.42 -0.58 8.04
N LYS A 77 -14.71 -0.97 9.11
CA LYS A 77 -13.27 -0.80 9.22
C LYS A 77 -12.53 -1.73 8.25
N LYS A 78 -12.94 -3.00 8.17
CA LYS A 78 -12.40 -3.96 7.18
C LYS A 78 -12.62 -3.44 5.74
N PHE A 79 -13.79 -2.88 5.45
CA PHE A 79 -14.09 -2.30 4.13
C PHE A 79 -13.24 -1.10 3.81
N LEU A 80 -13.15 -0.14 4.71
CA LEU A 80 -12.33 1.05 4.51
C LEU A 80 -10.83 0.71 4.41
N TYR A 81 -10.38 -0.33 5.09
CA TYR A 81 -9.01 -0.84 4.95
C TYR A 81 -8.72 -1.34 3.53
N GLU A 82 -9.58 -2.19 2.97
CA GLU A 82 -9.44 -2.70 1.60
C GLU A 82 -9.40 -1.56 0.57
N LEU A 83 -10.29 -0.57 0.72
CA LEU A 83 -10.30 0.59 -0.17
C LEU A 83 -9.05 1.45 -0.02
N ALA A 84 -8.63 1.73 1.23
CA ALA A 84 -7.44 2.51 1.51
C ALA A 84 -6.18 1.84 0.94
N LEU A 85 -6.10 0.50 1.04
CA LEU A 85 -5.01 -0.30 0.51
C LEU A 85 -4.94 -0.22 -1.03
N ALA A 86 -6.08 -0.28 -1.70
CA ALA A 86 -6.17 -0.18 -3.17
C ALA A 86 -5.69 1.19 -3.71
N VAL A 87 -5.82 2.26 -2.93
CA VAL A 87 -5.42 3.62 -3.32
C VAL A 87 -4.09 4.07 -2.73
N ALA A 88 -3.55 3.34 -1.75
CA ALA A 88 -2.30 3.69 -1.07
C ALA A 88 -1.09 3.84 -1.99
N PRO A 89 -0.85 2.96 -2.99
CA PRO A 89 0.25 3.14 -3.93
C PRO A 89 0.18 4.45 -4.70
N ALA A 90 -0.99 4.79 -5.25
CA ALA A 90 -1.20 6.01 -6.02
C ALA A 90 -0.98 7.27 -5.19
N HIS A 91 -1.53 7.29 -3.97
CA HIS A 91 -1.32 8.39 -3.03
C HIS A 91 0.16 8.52 -2.63
N ALA A 92 0.82 7.41 -2.29
CA ALA A 92 2.22 7.41 -1.89
C ALA A 92 3.13 7.92 -3.02
N ALA A 93 2.89 7.52 -4.27
CA ALA A 93 3.62 8.03 -5.44
C ALA A 93 3.46 9.55 -5.61
N ILE A 94 2.23 10.05 -5.58
CA ILE A 94 1.94 11.49 -5.73
C ILE A 94 2.52 12.29 -4.56
N TRP A 95 2.42 11.76 -3.33
CA TRP A 95 2.93 12.45 -2.15
C TRP A 95 4.45 12.50 -2.13
N ALA A 96 5.12 11.43 -2.57
CA ALA A 96 6.57 11.43 -2.75
C ALA A 96 7.03 12.49 -3.77
N GLN A 97 6.33 12.59 -4.90
CA GLN A 97 6.61 13.61 -5.92
C GLN A 97 6.44 15.02 -5.37
N LYS A 98 5.38 15.26 -4.58
CA LYS A 98 5.16 16.54 -3.90
C LYS A 98 6.26 16.85 -2.89
N ASP A 99 6.63 15.87 -2.06
CA ASP A 99 7.69 16.00 -1.06
C ASP A 99 9.05 16.31 -1.71
N PHE A 100 9.37 15.70 -2.86
CA PHE A 100 10.58 15.99 -3.61
C PHE A 100 10.62 17.42 -4.15
N GLN A 101 9.46 17.97 -4.54
CA GLN A 101 9.33 19.36 -5.00
C GLN A 101 9.35 20.39 -3.86
N MET A 102 9.26 19.97 -2.59
CA MET A 102 9.32 20.88 -1.45
C MET A 102 10.74 21.37 -1.18
N ASP A 103 10.85 22.59 -0.65
CA ASP A 103 12.11 23.07 -0.10
C ASP A 103 12.65 22.12 0.99
N LYS A 104 13.97 21.92 1.01
CA LYS A 104 14.64 20.96 1.90
C LYS A 104 14.40 21.29 3.38
N SER A 105 14.33 22.57 3.74
CA SER A 105 14.07 22.98 5.12
C SER A 105 12.64 22.67 5.54
N VAL A 106 11.68 22.89 4.63
CA VAL A 106 10.25 22.55 4.83
C VAL A 106 10.07 21.05 4.94
N PHE A 107 10.69 20.28 4.05
CA PHE A 107 10.69 18.82 4.11
C PHE A 107 11.22 18.31 5.46
N ARG A 108 12.37 18.84 5.92
CA ARG A 108 12.98 18.45 7.21
C ARG A 108 12.09 18.81 8.40
N LYS A 109 11.39 19.96 8.37
CA LYS A 109 10.42 20.33 9.41
C LYS A 109 9.24 19.36 9.47
N LYS A 110 8.70 18.94 8.32
CA LYS A 110 7.56 18.00 8.24
C LYS A 110 7.94 16.56 8.56
N ASN A 111 9.12 16.12 8.13
CA ASN A 111 9.54 14.72 8.20
C ASN A 111 10.56 14.43 9.33
N GLY A 112 11.03 15.45 10.03
CA GLY A 112 12.03 15.31 11.09
C GLY A 112 13.46 15.19 10.55
N ALA A 113 14.44 15.27 11.45
CA ALA A 113 15.85 15.13 11.09
C ALA A 113 16.19 13.67 10.72
N TYR A 114 17.01 13.51 9.69
CA TYR A 114 17.54 12.20 9.29
C TYR A 114 18.54 11.69 10.33
N LYS A 115 18.17 10.65 11.07
CA LYS A 115 19.08 9.90 11.94
C LYS A 115 18.95 8.41 11.64
N SER A 116 20.06 7.69 11.69
CA SER A 116 20.15 6.26 11.36
C SER A 116 19.15 5.38 12.13
N SER A 117 18.76 5.80 13.33
CA SER A 117 17.82 5.10 14.21
C SER A 117 16.36 5.58 14.15
N THR A 118 16.04 6.64 13.39
CA THR A 118 14.69 7.27 13.41
C THR A 118 14.04 7.40 12.04
N ASN A 119 14.69 8.07 11.08
CA ASN A 119 14.14 8.38 9.77
C ASN A 119 15.20 8.09 8.69
N ASN A 120 15.01 6.97 7.98
CA ASN A 120 15.87 6.49 6.90
C ASN A 120 15.04 6.17 5.66
N CYS A 121 15.69 5.79 4.56
CA CYS A 121 15.07 5.54 3.27
C CYS A 121 13.90 4.55 3.33
N ARG A 122 14.01 3.50 4.15
CA ARG A 122 12.93 2.52 4.37
C ARG A 122 11.74 3.19 5.07
N HIS A 123 11.98 3.81 6.24
CA HIS A 123 10.93 4.43 7.04
C HIS A 123 10.06 5.41 6.26
N TYR A 124 10.68 6.23 5.42
CA TYR A 124 9.96 7.21 4.61
C TYR A 124 8.98 6.56 3.64
N CYS A 125 9.41 5.55 2.89
CA CYS A 125 8.57 4.88 1.92
C CYS A 125 7.32 4.28 2.57
N PHE A 126 7.48 3.61 3.72
CA PHE A 126 6.32 3.04 4.44
C PHE A 126 5.46 4.09 5.13
N LYS A 127 6.05 5.17 5.63
CA LYS A 127 5.28 6.28 6.21
C LYS A 127 4.23 6.79 5.23
N LEU A 128 4.56 6.88 3.94
CA LEU A 128 3.62 7.34 2.91
C LEU A 128 2.39 6.42 2.79
N TYR A 129 2.57 5.10 2.92
CA TYR A 129 1.45 4.14 2.98
C TYR A 129 0.65 4.28 4.29
N TYR A 130 1.35 4.37 5.42
CA TYR A 130 0.72 4.46 6.74
C TYR A 130 -0.09 5.75 6.94
N GLN A 131 0.23 6.84 6.24
CA GLN A 131 -0.53 8.09 6.29
C GLN A 131 -2.01 7.89 5.91
N ILE A 132 -2.32 6.86 5.14
CA ILE A 132 -3.69 6.51 4.72
C ILE A 132 -4.25 5.40 5.59
N LEU A 133 -3.44 4.37 5.83
CA LEU A 133 -3.92 3.16 6.47
C LEU A 133 -4.16 3.35 7.96
N GLN A 134 -3.45 4.25 8.65
CA GLN A 134 -3.48 4.35 10.11
C GLN A 134 -4.88 4.47 10.73
N ASP A 135 -5.79 5.21 10.07
CA ASP A 135 -7.12 5.53 10.59
C ASP A 135 -8.15 4.42 10.27
N VAL A 136 -7.77 3.47 9.42
CA VAL A 136 -8.58 2.32 9.00
C VAL A 136 -7.94 0.97 9.38
N LEU A 137 -6.73 0.98 9.97
CA LEU A 137 -6.07 -0.23 10.45
C LEU A 137 -6.90 -0.90 11.53
N GLU A 138 -7.22 -2.17 11.33
CA GLU A 138 -8.18 -2.94 12.13
C GLU A 138 -7.87 -2.93 13.64
N ASN A 139 -6.60 -2.80 14.03
CA ASN A 139 -6.15 -2.84 15.42
C ASN A 139 -5.74 -1.45 15.97
N GLU A 140 -6.49 -0.92 16.95
CA GLU A 140 -6.35 0.45 17.51
C GLU A 140 -5.12 0.65 18.42
N SER A 141 -4.44 -0.43 18.81
CA SER A 141 -3.27 -0.42 19.72
C SER A 141 -2.04 0.35 19.19
N LEU A 142 -2.12 0.90 17.98
CA LEU A 142 -1.07 1.68 17.31
C LEU A 142 -1.04 3.17 17.68
N SER A 143 -2.03 3.67 18.41
CA SER A 143 -2.31 5.11 18.55
C SER A 143 -1.45 5.90 19.56
N SER A 144 -0.43 5.34 20.21
CA SER A 144 0.26 6.02 21.32
C SER A 144 1.80 6.13 21.20
N LYS A 145 2.26 7.08 20.37
CA LYS A 145 3.32 8.09 20.64
C LYS A 145 3.80 8.75 19.33
N LYS A 146 3.70 10.08 19.24
CA LYS A 146 4.28 10.91 18.18
C LYS A 146 5.81 10.88 18.27
N ILE A 147 6.46 9.97 17.58
CA ILE A 147 7.82 10.21 17.10
C ILE A 147 7.66 10.52 15.63
N HIS A 148 7.98 11.75 15.22
CA HIS A 148 7.88 12.31 13.85
C HIS A 148 7.76 11.26 12.73
N GLY A 149 6.52 10.80 12.46
CA GLY A 149 6.21 9.90 11.35
C GLY A 149 6.61 8.42 11.49
N ARG A 150 6.99 7.91 12.67
CA ARG A 150 7.25 6.47 12.90
C ARG A 150 6.13 5.85 13.74
N PRO A 151 5.33 4.91 13.21
CA PRO A 151 4.41 4.11 14.03
C PRO A 151 5.18 3.37 15.13
N LYS A 152 4.64 3.30 16.35
CA LYS A 152 5.27 2.57 17.47
C LYS A 152 5.49 1.09 17.06
N ASN A 153 6.66 0.54 17.37
CA ASN A 153 7.11 -0.82 16.98
C ASN A 153 7.37 -1.05 15.49
N PHE A 154 7.45 0.02 14.68
CA PHE A 154 7.89 -0.10 13.30
C PHE A 154 9.40 -0.33 13.25
N ASP A 155 9.82 -1.58 13.04
CA ASP A 155 11.22 -1.93 12.77
C ASP A 155 11.27 -2.87 11.56
N TRP A 156 11.98 -2.48 10.50
CA TRP A 156 12.22 -3.28 9.29
C TRP A 156 12.83 -4.66 9.58
N LYS A 157 13.49 -4.82 10.74
CA LYS A 157 14.20 -6.05 11.15
C LYS A 157 13.63 -6.71 12.41
N GLY A 158 12.68 -6.09 13.10
CA GLY A 158 12.21 -6.59 14.40
C GLY A 158 11.18 -7.71 14.25
N HIS A 159 11.19 -8.69 15.16
CA HIS A 159 10.15 -9.74 15.24
C HIS A 159 8.73 -9.19 15.48
N ASN A 160 8.61 -7.92 15.91
CA ASN A 160 7.36 -7.18 16.05
C ASN A 160 7.03 -6.30 14.83
N CYS A 161 7.74 -6.49 13.71
CA CYS A 161 7.49 -5.75 12.48
C CYS A 161 6.10 -6.08 11.95
N ARG A 162 5.24 -5.06 11.89
CA ARG A 162 3.90 -5.15 11.28
C ARG A 162 3.91 -5.05 9.75
N ILE A 163 5.08 -5.21 9.13
CA ILE A 163 5.23 -5.37 7.68
C ILE A 163 5.55 -6.82 7.40
N ARG A 164 4.64 -7.49 6.70
CA ARG A 164 4.86 -8.84 6.19
C ARG A 164 5.31 -8.73 4.73
N ARG A 165 6.39 -9.42 4.40
CA ARG A 165 6.95 -9.50 3.04
C ARG A 165 6.91 -10.96 2.65
N MET A 166 6.36 -11.27 1.50
CA MET A 166 6.18 -12.64 1.05
C MET A 166 6.55 -12.77 -0.42
N PRO A 167 7.24 -13.84 -0.83
CA PRO A 167 7.40 -14.17 -2.23
C PRO A 167 6.06 -14.35 -2.94
N PRO A 168 5.95 -14.10 -4.26
CA PRO A 168 4.70 -14.23 -5.00
C PRO A 168 4.06 -15.62 -4.89
N GLN A 169 4.89 -16.68 -4.97
CA GLN A 169 4.40 -18.06 -4.91
C GLN A 169 3.83 -18.43 -3.54
N GLU A 170 4.50 -18.00 -2.46
CA GLU A 170 4.00 -18.19 -1.11
C GLU A 170 2.68 -17.44 -0.92
N TRP A 171 2.59 -16.19 -1.40
CA TRP A 171 1.35 -15.40 -1.30
C TRP A 171 0.19 -16.04 -2.07
N ASP A 172 0.43 -16.49 -3.30
CA ASP A 172 -0.60 -17.11 -4.13
C ASP A 172 -1.09 -18.45 -3.56
N SER A 173 -0.21 -19.16 -2.83
CA SER A 173 -0.53 -20.44 -2.18
C SER A 173 -1.37 -20.32 -0.91
N LEU A 174 -1.44 -19.14 -0.29
CA LEU A 174 -2.26 -18.92 0.91
C LEU A 174 -3.75 -19.00 0.57
N ASP A 175 -4.52 -19.65 1.44
CA ASP A 175 -5.97 -19.60 1.38
C ASP A 175 -6.51 -18.25 1.91
N GLY A 176 -7.82 -18.00 1.74
CA GLY A 176 -8.43 -16.74 2.16
C GLY A 176 -8.31 -16.46 3.67
N LYS A 177 -8.30 -17.51 4.52
CA LYS A 177 -8.21 -17.36 5.98
C LYS A 177 -6.79 -16.98 6.39
N ASP A 178 -5.79 -17.62 5.79
CA ASP A 178 -4.39 -17.29 6.05
C ASP A 178 -4.07 -15.89 5.55
N LYS A 179 -4.54 -15.51 4.37
CA LYS A 179 -4.43 -14.11 3.90
C LYS A 179 -5.07 -13.15 4.88
N GLU A 180 -6.27 -13.43 5.39
CA GLU A 180 -6.94 -12.58 6.40
C GLU A 180 -6.06 -12.36 7.64
N ARG A 181 -5.47 -13.44 8.18
CA ARG A 181 -4.54 -13.38 9.33
C ARG A 181 -3.33 -12.50 9.07
N TYR A 182 -2.81 -12.50 7.84
CA TYR A 182 -1.70 -11.63 7.46
C TYR A 182 -2.05 -10.14 7.54
N PHE A 183 -3.31 -9.77 7.34
CA PHE A 183 -3.78 -8.38 7.35
C PHE A 183 -4.29 -7.89 8.71
N GLU A 184 -4.37 -8.74 9.74
CA GLU A 184 -4.81 -8.39 11.11
C GLU A 184 -3.94 -7.30 11.78
N GLY A 185 -4.09 -6.05 11.36
CA GLY A 185 -3.32 -4.90 11.83
C GLY A 185 -1.95 -4.71 11.18
N ASN A 186 -1.69 -5.36 10.04
CA ASN A 186 -0.42 -5.29 9.31
C ASN A 186 -0.62 -4.75 7.89
N LEU A 187 0.45 -4.24 7.30
CA LEU A 187 0.54 -3.99 5.87
C LEU A 187 1.36 -5.13 5.24
N ALA A 188 0.79 -5.83 4.27
CA ALA A 188 1.46 -6.90 3.56
C ALA A 188 1.99 -6.43 2.21
N PHE A 189 3.16 -6.95 1.83
CA PHE A 189 3.76 -6.74 0.53
C PHE A 189 4.14 -8.07 -0.09
N VAL A 190 3.89 -8.19 -1.39
CA VAL A 190 4.51 -9.20 -2.21
C VAL A 190 5.86 -8.67 -2.71
N ALA A 191 6.90 -9.48 -2.57
CA ALA A 191 8.29 -9.12 -2.85
C ALA A 191 8.80 -9.87 -4.09
N TYR A 192 8.96 -9.14 -5.19
CA TYR A 192 9.49 -9.66 -6.45
C TYR A 192 10.99 -9.37 -6.53
N VAL A 193 11.81 -10.41 -6.73
CA VAL A 193 13.26 -10.28 -6.73
C VAL A 193 13.82 -10.41 -8.15
N PHE A 194 14.62 -9.43 -8.54
CA PHE A 194 15.25 -9.34 -9.85
C PHE A 194 16.77 -9.24 -9.70
N SER A 195 17.50 -9.74 -10.71
CA SER A 195 18.89 -9.36 -10.88
C SER A 195 18.97 -7.90 -11.32
N ALA A 196 19.92 -7.12 -10.78
CA ALA A 196 20.12 -5.73 -11.19
C ALA A 196 20.47 -5.58 -12.69
N LYS A 197 20.89 -6.68 -13.35
CA LYS A 197 21.14 -6.73 -14.79
C LYS A 197 19.86 -6.76 -15.64
N GLU A 198 18.72 -7.10 -15.06
CA GLU A 198 17.43 -7.23 -15.76
C GLU A 198 16.69 -5.87 -15.85
N ILE A 199 17.42 -4.82 -16.21
CA ILE A 199 16.94 -3.44 -16.08
C ILE A 199 15.67 -3.17 -16.89
N ASP A 200 15.56 -3.73 -18.09
CA ASP A 200 14.39 -3.54 -18.95
C ASP A 200 13.15 -4.24 -18.39
N LYS A 201 13.31 -5.44 -17.82
CA LYS A 201 12.22 -6.14 -17.12
C LYS A 201 11.77 -5.36 -15.90
N ILE A 202 12.71 -4.83 -15.11
CA ILE A 202 12.40 -4.02 -13.93
C ILE A 202 11.58 -2.79 -14.34
N LYS A 203 12.00 -2.04 -15.35
CA LYS A 203 11.27 -0.85 -15.84
C LYS A 203 9.87 -1.16 -16.34
N GLN A 204 9.71 -2.28 -17.03
CA GLN A 204 8.40 -2.74 -17.51
C GLN A 204 7.49 -3.15 -16.35
N PHE A 205 8.06 -3.75 -15.30
CA PHE A 205 7.32 -4.32 -14.19
C PHE A 205 6.92 -3.30 -13.11
N ILE A 206 7.77 -2.31 -12.81
CA ILE A 206 7.49 -1.33 -11.75
C ILE A 206 6.26 -0.50 -12.06
N GLU A 207 5.46 -0.26 -11.03
CA GLU A 207 4.28 0.59 -11.07
C GLU A 207 4.40 1.75 -10.07
N PRO A 208 3.76 2.90 -10.32
CA PRO A 208 3.76 4.00 -9.36
C PRO A 208 3.27 3.55 -7.98
N GLY A 209 4.05 3.90 -6.96
CA GLY A 209 3.81 3.53 -5.57
C GLY A 209 4.52 2.25 -5.12
N ASP A 210 5.03 1.42 -6.04
CA ASP A 210 5.87 0.28 -5.66
C ASP A 210 7.10 0.76 -4.89
N LEU A 211 7.52 -0.04 -3.90
CA LEU A 211 8.77 0.24 -3.19
C LEU A 211 9.90 -0.52 -3.86
N VAL A 212 10.98 0.18 -4.20
CA VAL A 212 12.13 -0.39 -4.90
C VAL A 212 13.30 -0.46 -3.93
N GLY A 213 13.57 -1.67 -3.46
CA GLY A 213 14.75 -2.01 -2.67
C GLY A 213 15.93 -2.35 -3.57
N VAL A 214 17.11 -1.89 -3.19
CA VAL A 214 18.37 -2.25 -3.86
C VAL A 214 19.42 -2.71 -2.86
N ASP A 215 20.12 -3.77 -3.24
CA ASP A 215 21.21 -4.34 -2.46
C ASP A 215 22.55 -4.19 -3.17
N ARG A 216 23.40 -3.34 -2.61
CA ARG A 216 24.76 -3.11 -3.12
C ARG A 216 25.74 -4.20 -2.68
N ASN A 217 25.37 -4.99 -1.68
CA ASN A 217 26.14 -6.12 -1.18
C ASN A 217 25.17 -7.29 -0.94
N PRO A 218 25.40 -8.48 -1.51
CA PRO A 218 24.56 -9.65 -1.29
C PRO A 218 24.42 -10.04 0.19
N ARG A 219 25.37 -9.62 1.04
CA ARG A 219 25.38 -9.88 2.49
C ARG A 219 24.53 -8.90 3.29
N THR A 220 24.05 -7.81 2.69
CA THR A 220 23.20 -6.82 3.34
C THR A 220 21.82 -6.88 2.70
N SER A 221 20.77 -7.22 3.46
CA SER A 221 19.40 -7.24 2.93
C SER A 221 18.76 -5.84 2.87
N ASN A 222 18.26 -5.50 1.69
CA ASN A 222 17.62 -4.25 1.26
C ASN A 222 18.28 -2.96 1.75
N ALA A 223 19.59 -2.79 1.57
CA ALA A 223 20.40 -1.70 2.10
C ALA A 223 19.78 -0.31 1.87
N HIS A 224 19.07 -0.13 0.76
CA HIS A 224 18.40 1.12 0.42
C HIS A 224 17.03 0.89 -0.24
N VAL A 225 16.05 1.74 0.05
CA VAL A 225 14.68 1.63 -0.50
C VAL A 225 14.19 3.00 -0.96
N GLY A 226 13.55 3.04 -2.13
CA GLY A 226 12.81 4.19 -2.63
C GLY A 226 11.37 3.84 -3.00
N ILE A 227 10.61 4.83 -3.43
CA ILE A 227 9.25 4.67 -3.94
C ILE A 227 9.18 5.11 -5.40
N CYS A 228 8.51 4.32 -6.22
CA CYS A 228 8.26 4.62 -7.62
C CYS A 228 7.29 5.79 -7.74
N SER A 229 7.72 6.87 -8.39
CA SER A 229 6.95 8.08 -8.63
C SER A 229 5.99 7.92 -9.82
N PRO A 230 5.08 8.89 -10.09
CA PRO A 230 4.20 8.85 -11.26
C PRO A 230 4.95 8.69 -12.59
N ASP A 231 6.14 9.29 -12.70
CA ASP A 231 6.96 9.26 -13.92
C ASP A 231 7.86 8.01 -14.01
N LYS A 232 7.63 7.00 -13.14
CA LYS A 232 8.46 5.78 -12.98
C LYS A 232 9.93 6.00 -12.56
N ASP A 233 10.30 7.22 -12.17
CA ASP A 233 11.53 7.48 -11.43
C ASP A 233 11.40 7.09 -9.95
N ILE A 234 12.51 6.83 -9.27
CA ILE A 234 12.53 6.41 -7.88
C ILE A 234 12.90 7.57 -6.96
N ILE A 235 11.99 7.89 -6.05
CA ILE A 235 12.21 8.90 -5.02
C ILE A 235 12.68 8.21 -3.73
N HIS A 236 13.82 8.64 -3.20
CA HIS A 236 14.43 8.01 -2.01
C HIS A 236 15.21 9.02 -1.16
N ILE A 237 15.45 8.67 0.11
CA ILE A 237 16.22 9.52 1.04
C ILE A 237 17.71 9.25 0.91
N GLY A 238 18.52 10.28 0.63
CA GLY A 238 19.98 10.22 0.83
C GLY A 238 20.63 11.50 1.38
N ARG A 239 19.84 12.37 2.05
CA ARG A 239 20.21 13.69 2.60
C ARG A 239 20.44 14.77 1.51
N PRO A 240 19.43 15.23 0.73
CA PRO A 240 17.98 15.27 0.98
C PRO A 240 17.22 14.14 0.24
N LEU A 241 16.00 14.36 -0.26
CA LEU A 241 15.37 13.45 -1.21
C LEU A 241 16.11 13.52 -2.56
N TYR A 242 16.29 12.36 -3.17
CA TYR A 242 16.76 12.21 -4.54
C TYR A 242 15.63 11.64 -5.39
N LYS A 243 15.60 12.03 -6.66
CA LYS A 243 14.79 11.41 -7.71
C LYS A 243 15.78 10.88 -8.73
N ASP A 244 15.91 9.56 -8.79
CA ASP A 244 16.83 8.86 -9.69
C ASP A 244 16.04 7.98 -10.64
N THR A 245 16.49 7.85 -11.88
CA THR A 245 15.96 6.82 -12.77
C THR A 245 16.26 5.42 -12.20
N VAL A 246 15.52 4.41 -12.65
CA VAL A 246 15.74 3.02 -12.24
C VAL A 246 17.18 2.60 -12.47
N GLU A 247 17.75 2.90 -13.63
CA GLU A 247 19.12 2.56 -14.02
C GLU A 247 20.15 3.19 -13.09
N LYS A 248 19.95 4.46 -12.75
CA LYS A 248 20.86 5.16 -11.86
C LYS A 248 20.83 4.53 -10.46
N LEU A 249 19.63 4.21 -9.96
CA LEU A 249 19.46 3.59 -8.65
C LEU A 249 20.07 2.18 -8.60
N THR A 250 19.89 1.38 -9.66
CA THR A 250 20.30 -0.04 -9.71
C THR A 250 21.74 -0.24 -10.21
N SER A 251 22.39 0.78 -10.75
CA SER A 251 23.75 0.72 -11.33
C SER A 251 24.83 0.09 -10.43
N LYS A 252 24.67 0.20 -9.11
CA LYS A 252 25.60 -0.37 -8.09
C LYS A 252 24.96 -1.49 -7.28
N ALA A 253 23.78 -1.95 -7.69
CA ALA A 253 23.06 -3.03 -7.02
C ALA A 253 23.43 -4.38 -7.61
N THR A 254 23.28 -5.42 -6.80
CA THR A 254 23.39 -6.83 -7.18
C THR A 254 22.00 -7.38 -7.40
N THR A 255 21.10 -7.14 -6.45
CA THR A 255 19.68 -7.50 -6.53
C THR A 255 18.81 -6.26 -6.37
N VAL A 256 17.64 -6.33 -7.00
CA VAL A 256 16.57 -5.35 -6.92
C VAL A 256 15.32 -6.07 -6.43
N VAL A 257 14.69 -5.53 -5.40
CA VAL A 257 13.45 -6.09 -4.85
C VAL A 257 12.34 -5.08 -5.02
N ILE A 258 11.26 -5.48 -5.69
CA ILE A 258 10.07 -4.65 -5.87
C ILE A 258 9.03 -5.15 -4.87
N TYR A 259 8.63 -4.28 -3.95
CA TYR A 259 7.56 -4.54 -3.00
C TYR A 259 6.28 -3.88 -3.48
N ARG A 260 5.28 -4.72 -3.76
CA ARG A 260 3.94 -4.27 -4.13
C ARG A 260 2.99 -4.56 -2.97
N ALA A 261 2.21 -3.57 -2.55
CA ALA A 261 1.20 -3.77 -1.52
C ALA A 261 0.23 -4.86 -1.99
N ALA A 262 0.03 -5.88 -1.15
CA ALA A 262 -0.84 -7.00 -1.46
C ALA A 262 -2.27 -6.69 -1.00
N SER A 263 -3.29 -7.23 -1.68
CA SER A 263 -4.67 -7.28 -1.13
C SER A 263 -5.11 -8.72 -0.85
N ARG A 264 -6.14 -8.88 -0.01
CA ARG A 264 -6.64 -10.19 0.46
C ARG A 264 -6.98 -11.17 -0.66
N GLU A 265 -7.59 -10.67 -1.72
CA GLU A 265 -8.07 -11.50 -2.84
C GLU A 265 -7.19 -11.34 -4.10
N GLN A 266 -6.04 -10.66 -3.98
CA GLN A 266 -5.15 -10.47 -5.11
C GLN A 266 -4.53 -11.79 -5.53
N LYS A 267 -4.80 -12.20 -6.78
CA LYS A 267 -3.89 -13.07 -7.53
C LYS A 267 -2.67 -12.29 -7.94
N VAL A 268 -1.50 -12.87 -7.71
CA VAL A 268 -0.21 -12.22 -7.99
C VAL A 268 0.43 -12.84 -9.21
N ASP A 269 1.18 -12.02 -9.95
CA ASP A 269 1.85 -12.49 -11.14
C ASP A 269 3.11 -13.28 -10.79
N ILE A 270 2.97 -14.60 -10.73
CA ILE A 270 4.09 -15.51 -10.43
C ILE A 270 5.06 -15.69 -11.60
N SER A 271 4.78 -15.12 -12.78
CA SER A 271 5.66 -15.23 -13.96
C SER A 271 6.88 -14.31 -13.88
N PHE A 272 6.86 -13.32 -12.97
CA PHE A 272 7.97 -12.40 -12.74
C PHE A 272 8.68 -12.65 -11.40
N GLY A 273 10.00 -12.54 -11.43
CA GLY A 273 10.87 -12.63 -10.27
C GLY A 273 11.51 -14.01 -10.09
N ALA A 274 12.81 -14.04 -9.81
CA ALA A 274 13.50 -15.26 -9.44
C ALA A 274 13.16 -15.62 -7.98
N LEU A 275 12.95 -16.92 -7.72
CA LEU A 275 12.95 -17.51 -6.38
C LEU A 275 14.36 -17.42 -5.80
N LEU A 276 14.80 -16.24 -5.37
CA LEU A 276 15.84 -16.19 -4.36
C LEU A 276 15.13 -16.37 -3.03
N PRO A 277 15.46 -17.43 -2.26
CA PRO A 277 14.87 -17.59 -0.95
C PRO A 277 15.13 -16.31 -0.16
N LEU A 278 14.08 -15.70 0.40
CA LEU A 278 14.22 -14.62 1.38
C LEU A 278 14.79 -15.16 2.71
N SER A 279 15.46 -16.32 2.70
CA SER A 279 16.09 -16.97 3.83
C SER A 279 17.23 -16.09 4.35
N GLY A 280 16.85 -15.15 5.20
CA GLY A 280 17.68 -14.63 6.27
C GLY A 280 17.22 -15.24 7.59
N GLU A 281 17.40 -16.55 7.76
CA GLU A 281 17.99 -17.00 9.02
C GLU A 281 19.49 -16.70 8.91
N PHE A 282 19.90 -15.54 9.42
CA PHE A 282 21.26 -15.22 9.83
C PHE A 282 21.20 -14.13 10.91
#